data_AF-A0A645HT74-F1
#
_entry.id   AF-A0A645HT74-F1
#
_cell.length_a   1.000
_cell.length_b   1.000
_cell.length_c   1.000
_cell.angle_alpha   90.00
_cell.angle_beta   90.00
_cell.angle_gamma   90.00
#
_symmetry.space_group_name_H-M   'P 1'
#
loop_
_entity.id
_entity.type
_entity.pdbx_description
1 polymer ?
#
loop_
_entity_poly.entity_id
_entity_poly.type
_entity_poly.pdbx_seq_one_letter_code
_entity_poly.pdbx_strand_id
1 'polypeptide(L)'
;MIAGGFYAISGVWSWGAVAASIPYSLATVTVIFGKHIDKRIEDKAKHIYTVPVILGETLSRAIILILMALQYILPVVFIFLVPRYFSWIILLVFITPLLIKKQERMMIWNILTHTRPTEPPAEAKDMWPLWNVAAAMMHTRIYGGVFALAMILQTIFWPLIH
;
A
#
# COMPACT_ATOMS: atom_id res chain seq x y z
N MET A 1 1.86 -7.58 -11.11
CA MET A 1 0.51 -8.07 -11.46
C MET A 1 -0.14 -7.25 -12.58
N ILE A 2 -0.30 -5.93 -12.47
CA ILE A 2 -1.04 -5.12 -13.47
C ILE A 2 -0.34 -5.05 -14.84
N ALA A 3 0.85 -4.45 -14.93
CA ALA A 3 1.52 -4.25 -16.22
C ALA A 3 1.89 -5.57 -16.94
N GLY A 4 2.40 -6.55 -16.19
CA GLY A 4 2.71 -7.88 -16.72
C GLY A 4 1.47 -8.64 -17.18
N GLY A 5 0.36 -8.56 -16.44
CA GLY A 5 -0.92 -9.16 -16.84
C GLY A 5 -1.48 -8.49 -18.10
N PHE A 6 -1.44 -7.16 -18.17
CA PHE A 6 -1.82 -6.40 -19.36
C PHE A 6 -1.01 -6.83 -20.58
N TYR A 7 0.31 -6.91 -20.46
CA TYR A 7 1.19 -7.32 -21.56
C TYR A 7 0.92 -8.76 -22.01
N ALA A 8 0.78 -9.70 -21.07
CA ALA A 8 0.52 -11.09 -21.38
C ALA A 8 -0.82 -11.32 -22.11
N ILE A 9 -1.85 -10.53 -21.79
CA ILE A 9 -3.19 -10.63 -22.41
C ILE A 9 -3.24 -9.90 -23.75
N SER A 10 -2.68 -8.69 -23.83
CA SER A 10 -2.83 -7.83 -25.02
C SER A 10 -1.72 -8.01 -26.06
N GLY A 11 -0.57 -8.55 -25.68
CA GLY A 11 0.65 -8.54 -26.50
C GLY A 11 1.26 -7.15 -26.68
N VAL A 12 0.73 -6.11 -26.03
CA VAL A 12 1.12 -4.71 -26.22
C VAL A 12 1.82 -4.18 -24.97
N TRP A 13 2.97 -3.53 -25.16
CA TRP A 13 3.65 -2.81 -24.09
C TRP A 13 3.00 -1.45 -23.85
N SER A 14 2.75 -1.09 -22.58
CA SER A 14 2.19 0.21 -22.20
C SER A 14 2.90 0.81 -20.99
N TRP A 15 3.52 1.97 -21.19
CA TRP A 15 4.10 2.75 -20.11
C TRP A 15 3.04 3.29 -19.13
N GLY A 16 1.81 3.52 -19.60
CA GLY A 16 0.69 3.86 -18.73
C GLY A 16 0.33 2.72 -17.78
N ALA A 17 0.30 1.47 -18.29
CA ALA A 17 0.06 0.29 -17.46
C ALA A 17 1.20 0.05 -16.45
N VAL A 18 2.46 0.27 -16.86
CA VAL A 18 3.62 0.24 -15.96
C VAL A 18 3.46 1.28 -14.86
N ALA A 19 3.22 2.54 -15.21
CA ALA A 19 3.04 3.61 -14.23
C ALA A 19 1.88 3.32 -13.27
N ALA A 20 0.71 2.94 -13.78
CA ALA A 20 -0.46 2.62 -12.96
C ALA A 20 -0.22 1.42 -12.02
N SER A 21 0.68 0.50 -12.41
CA SER A 21 1.04 -0.63 -11.57
C SER A 21 1.83 -0.25 -10.32
N ILE A 22 2.56 0.87 -10.32
CA ILE A 22 3.48 1.21 -9.22
C ILE A 22 2.72 1.55 -7.93
N PRO A 23 1.80 2.54 -7.88
CA PRO A 23 1.13 2.91 -6.63
C PRO A 23 0.30 1.74 -6.08
N TYR A 24 -0.37 0.99 -6.95
CA TYR A 24 -1.12 -0.19 -6.54
C TYR A 24 -0.22 -1.31 -6.01
N SER A 25 0.94 -1.54 -6.62
CA SER A 25 1.90 -2.56 -6.13
C SER A 25 2.54 -2.15 -4.81
N LEU A 26 2.70 -0.86 -4.53
CA LEU A 26 3.14 -0.42 -3.20
C LEU A 26 2.15 -0.83 -2.11
N ALA A 27 0.85 -0.78 -2.39
CA ALA A 27 -0.17 -1.24 -1.46
C ALA A 27 -0.02 -2.74 -1.13
N THR A 28 0.23 -3.59 -2.13
CA THR A 28 0.44 -5.03 -1.90
C THR A 28 1.77 -5.32 -1.20
N VAL A 29 2.85 -4.63 -1.60
CA VAL A 29 4.17 -4.73 -0.94
C VAL A 29 4.06 -4.34 0.53
N THR A 30 3.31 -3.29 0.86
CA THR A 30 3.10 -2.83 2.25
C THR A 30 2.54 -3.95 3.13
N VAL A 31 1.55 -4.70 2.63
CA VAL A 31 0.94 -5.85 3.34
C VAL A 31 1.94 -6.99 3.52
N ILE A 32 2.63 -7.38 2.45
CA ILE A 32 3.62 -8.47 2.51
C ILE A 32 4.76 -8.10 3.45
N PHE A 33 5.21 -6.85 3.40
CA PHE A 33 6.27 -6.35 4.25
C PHE A 33 5.86 -6.40 5.73
N GLY A 34 4.64 -5.94 6.07
CA GLY A 34 4.08 -6.08 7.42
C GLY A 34 4.07 -7.53 7.91
N LYS A 35 3.70 -8.48 7.04
CA LYS A 35 3.71 -9.91 7.38
C LYS A 35 5.11 -10.43 7.71
N HIS A 36 6.14 -9.95 7.01
CA HIS A 36 7.53 -10.32 7.31
C HIS A 36 8.08 -9.63 8.56
N ILE A 37 7.57 -8.45 8.95
CA ILE A 37 7.85 -7.87 10.27
C ILE A 37 7.27 -8.79 11.36
N ASP A 38 6.01 -9.20 11.20
CA ASP A 38 5.32 -10.01 12.21
C ASP A 38 5.99 -11.36 12.45
N LYS A 39 6.61 -11.94 11.42
CA LYS A 39 7.30 -13.24 11.43
C LYS A 39 8.82 -13.14 11.57
N ARG A 40 9.35 -11.95 11.84
CA ARG A 40 10.80 -11.69 11.81
C ARG A 40 11.63 -12.66 12.66
N ILE A 41 11.16 -12.99 13.88
CA ILE A 41 11.87 -13.88 14.80
C ILE A 41 11.92 -15.30 14.23
N GLU A 42 10.80 -15.79 13.72
CA GLU A 42 10.69 -17.11 13.09
C GLU A 42 11.50 -17.21 11.80
N ASP A 43 11.45 -16.18 10.95
CA ASP A 43 12.22 -16.09 9.72
C ASP A 43 13.73 -16.11 10.03
N LYS A 44 14.17 -15.35 11.04
CA LYS A 44 15.58 -15.33 11.49
C LYS A 44 16.03 -16.70 12.02
N ALA A 45 15.20 -17.37 12.82
CA ALA A 45 15.50 -18.70 13.35
C ALA A 45 15.63 -19.77 12.23
N LYS A 46 14.97 -19.55 11.10
CA LYS A 46 15.02 -20.42 9.90
C LYS A 46 16.07 -19.99 8.87
N HIS A 47 16.96 -19.04 9.20
CA HIS A 47 17.95 -18.48 8.28
C HIS A 47 17.33 -17.86 7.00
N ILE A 48 16.12 -17.29 7.10
CA ILE A 48 15.46 -16.56 6.02
C ILE A 48 15.74 -15.06 6.21
N TYR A 49 16.59 -14.50 5.35
CA TYR A 49 17.04 -13.10 5.45
C TYR A 49 16.12 -12.14 4.70
N THR A 50 14.88 -12.04 5.16
CA THR A 50 13.94 -11.04 4.63
C THR A 50 14.40 -9.62 4.98
N VAL A 51 13.94 -8.62 4.23
CA VAL A 51 14.30 -7.22 4.51
C VAL A 51 14.00 -6.83 5.97
N PRO A 52 12.85 -7.20 6.58
CA PRO A 52 12.63 -6.96 7.99
C PRO A 52 13.57 -7.67 8.97
N VAL A 53 14.06 -8.86 8.63
CA VAL A 53 15.08 -9.57 9.43
C VAL A 53 16.37 -8.76 9.47
N ILE A 54 16.82 -8.27 8.31
CA ILE A 54 18.06 -7.51 8.15
C ILE A 54 17.96 -6.13 8.81
N LEU A 55 16.88 -5.40 8.54
CA LEU A 55 16.72 -4.00 8.98
C LEU A 55 16.25 -3.84 10.43
N GLY A 56 15.66 -4.89 11.01
CA GLY A 56 15.03 -4.80 12.32
C GLY A 56 13.63 -4.20 12.27
N GLU A 57 12.95 -4.27 13.41
CA GLU A 57 11.52 -3.95 13.49
C GLU A 57 11.22 -2.46 13.30
N THR A 58 11.97 -1.58 13.96
CA THR A 58 11.73 -0.12 13.93
C THR A 58 11.88 0.46 12.52
N LEU A 59 12.99 0.17 11.84
CA LEU A 59 13.21 0.65 10.48
C LEU A 59 12.19 0.04 9.50
N SER A 60 11.79 -1.21 9.73
CA SER A 60 10.78 -1.85 8.89
C SER A 60 9.40 -1.18 9.01
N ARG A 61 8.98 -0.79 10.21
CA ARG A 61 7.75 0.00 10.39
C ARG A 61 7.84 1.37 9.71
N ALA A 62 8.99 2.03 9.80
CA ALA A 62 9.22 3.29 9.08
C ALA A 62 9.10 3.11 7.56
N ILE A 63 9.60 2.00 7.01
CA ILE A 63 9.42 1.66 5.59
C ILE A 63 7.94 1.48 5.23
N ILE A 64 7.13 0.83 6.08
CA ILE A 64 5.68 0.75 5.84
C ILE A 64 5.06 2.16 5.71
N LEU A 65 5.40 3.08 6.61
CA LEU A 65 4.91 4.46 6.55
C LEU A 65 5.36 5.16 5.26
N ILE A 66 6.61 4.96 4.83
CA ILE A 66 7.13 5.49 3.56
C ILE A 66 6.35 4.90 2.38
N LEU A 67 6.13 3.58 2.35
CA LEU A 67 5.36 2.92 1.29
C LEU A 67 3.91 3.43 1.23
N MET A 68 3.28 3.68 2.38
CA MET A 68 1.96 4.30 2.46
C MET A 68 1.98 5.76 1.97
N ALA A 69 3.01 6.54 2.32
CA ALA A 69 3.13 7.91 1.84
C ALA A 69 3.34 7.98 0.33
N LEU A 70 4.19 7.11 -0.22
CA LEU A 70 4.45 7.02 -1.67
C LEU A 70 3.19 6.68 -2.47
N GLN A 71 2.25 5.93 -1.91
CA GLN A 71 0.95 5.68 -2.53
C GLN A 71 0.18 6.99 -2.78
N TYR A 72 0.35 8.04 -1.98
CA TYR A 72 -0.29 9.33 -2.22
C TYR A 72 0.57 10.29 -3.04
N ILE A 73 1.89 10.24 -2.87
CA ILE A 73 2.82 11.11 -3.59
C ILE A 73 2.88 10.76 -5.07
N LEU A 74 2.94 9.47 -5.42
CA LEU A 74 3.11 9.04 -6.82
C LEU A 74 1.95 9.47 -7.74
N PRO A 75 0.66 9.34 -7.36
CA PRO A 75 -0.44 9.89 -8.14
C PRO A 75 -0.29 11.37 -8.48
N VAL A 76 0.13 12.21 -7.51
CA VAL A 76 0.38 13.64 -7.74
C VAL A 76 1.51 13.82 -8.75
N VAL A 77 2.64 13.13 -8.53
CA VAL A 77 3.81 13.20 -9.41
C VAL A 77 3.48 12.75 -10.83
N PHE A 78 2.68 11.71 -11.01
CA PHE A 78 2.36 11.15 -12.32
C PHE A 78 1.48 12.06 -13.18
N ILE A 79 0.60 12.87 -12.59
CA ILE A 79 -0.14 13.89 -13.34
C ILE A 79 0.83 14.83 -14.10
N PHE A 80 1.99 15.14 -13.52
CA PHE A 80 2.98 16.02 -14.14
C PHE A 80 4.00 15.28 -15.00
N LEU A 81 4.48 14.11 -14.57
CA LEU A 81 5.52 13.37 -15.30
C LEU A 81 4.98 12.60 -16.52
N VAL A 82 3.74 12.14 -16.46
CA VAL A 82 3.11 11.33 -17.49
C VAL A 82 1.66 11.76 -17.74
N PRO A 83 1.41 13.04 -18.09
CA PRO A 83 0.06 13.61 -18.21
C PRO A 83 -0.81 12.90 -19.26
N ARG A 84 -0.20 12.29 -20.27
CA ARG A 84 -0.90 11.48 -21.29
C ARG A 84 -1.59 10.21 -20.76
N TYR A 85 -1.32 9.80 -19.52
CA TYR A 85 -1.90 8.59 -18.91
C TYR A 85 -2.67 8.85 -17.62
N PHE A 86 -2.51 10.03 -17.00
CA PHE A 86 -3.10 10.35 -15.70
C PHE A 86 -3.75 11.72 -15.73
N SER A 87 -4.99 11.78 -15.26
CA SER A 87 -5.70 13.03 -15.03
C SER A 87 -5.83 13.37 -13.55
N TRP A 88 -6.32 14.57 -13.25
CA TRP A 88 -6.62 15.01 -11.89
C TRP A 88 -7.59 14.09 -11.14
N ILE A 89 -8.38 13.25 -11.83
CA ILE A 89 -9.29 12.29 -11.20
C ILE A 89 -8.52 11.27 -10.34
N ILE A 90 -7.24 10.98 -10.65
CA ILE A 90 -6.43 10.10 -9.80
C ILE A 90 -6.22 10.65 -8.39
N LEU A 91 -6.40 11.96 -8.17
CA LEU A 91 -6.35 12.59 -6.85
C LEU A 91 -7.51 12.17 -5.93
N LEU A 92 -8.51 11.45 -6.43
CA LEU A 92 -9.53 10.81 -5.59
C LEU A 92 -8.92 9.93 -4.49
N VAL A 93 -7.71 9.39 -4.69
CA VAL A 93 -6.98 8.64 -3.65
C VAL A 93 -6.89 9.39 -2.31
N PHE A 94 -6.87 10.73 -2.32
CA PHE A 94 -6.79 11.54 -1.10
C PHE A 94 -8.06 11.50 -0.24
N ILE A 95 -9.18 10.94 -0.73
CA ILE A 95 -10.36 10.67 0.10
C ILE A 95 -10.13 9.48 1.04
N THR A 96 -9.14 8.61 0.77
CA THR A 96 -8.88 7.38 1.52
C THR A 96 -8.84 7.58 3.05
N PRO A 97 -8.11 8.57 3.60
CA PRO A 97 -8.10 8.80 5.04
C PRO A 97 -9.49 9.12 5.61
N LEU A 98 -10.36 9.77 4.84
CA LEU A 98 -11.73 10.10 5.28
C LEU A 98 -12.62 8.86 5.33
N LEU A 99 -12.36 7.87 4.47
CA LEU A 99 -13.11 6.61 4.42
C LEU A 99 -12.67 5.60 5.49
N ILE A 100 -11.43 5.68 5.97
CA ILE A 100 -10.93 4.85 7.07
C ILE A 100 -11.53 5.37 8.39
N LYS A 101 -12.07 4.47 9.22
CA LYS A 101 -12.68 4.87 10.51
C LYS A 101 -11.63 5.54 11.40
N LYS A 102 -12.03 6.54 12.20
CA LYS A 102 -11.12 7.26 13.09
C LYS A 102 -10.32 6.31 14.00
N GLN A 103 -10.97 5.28 14.52
CA GLN A 103 -10.37 4.26 15.38
C GLN A 103 -9.29 3.47 14.63
N GLU A 104 -9.56 3.04 13.40
CA GLU A 104 -8.59 2.32 12.56
C GLU A 104 -7.40 3.21 12.22
N ARG A 105 -7.61 4.51 11.93
CA ARG A 105 -6.49 5.45 11.69
C ARG A 105 -5.59 5.58 12.91
N MET A 106 -6.17 5.74 14.09
CA MET A 106 -5.42 5.82 15.34
C MET A 106 -4.65 4.53 15.61
N MET A 107 -5.26 3.38 15.32
CA MET A 107 -4.63 2.09 15.49
C MET A 107 -3.47 1.88 14.51
N ILE A 108 -3.66 2.18 13.21
CA ILE A 108 -2.58 2.15 12.20
C ILE A 108 -1.42 3.01 12.67
N TRP A 109 -1.69 4.24 13.10
CA TRP A 109 -0.67 5.15 13.60
C TRP A 109 0.06 4.56 14.81
N ASN A 110 -0.67 4.08 15.81
CA ASN A 110 -0.10 3.49 17.01
C ASN A 110 0.80 2.28 16.68
N ILE A 111 0.29 1.34 15.90
CA ILE A 111 1.01 0.11 15.48
C ILE A 111 2.32 0.43 14.78
N LEU A 112 2.32 1.44 13.89
CA LEU A 112 3.47 1.74 13.04
C LEU A 112 4.49 2.70 13.69
N THR A 113 4.11 3.40 14.76
CA THR A 113 4.99 4.38 15.42
C THR A 113 5.49 3.94 16.80
N HIS A 114 4.85 2.95 17.42
CA HIS A 114 5.24 2.44 18.73
C HIS A 114 5.83 1.04 18.64
N THR A 115 6.56 0.66 19.68
CA THR A 115 7.09 -0.70 19.82
C THR A 115 5.96 -1.71 19.90
N ARG A 116 6.12 -2.86 19.24
CA ARG A 116 5.15 -3.95 19.33
C ARG A 116 5.07 -4.44 20.78
N PRO A 117 3.86 -4.60 21.34
CA PRO A 117 3.68 -5.22 22.64
C PRO A 117 4.26 -6.65 22.69
N THR A 118 4.72 -7.10 23.85
CA THR A 118 5.19 -8.49 24.04
C THR A 118 4.05 -9.49 24.12
N GLU A 119 2.88 -9.04 24.57
CA GLU A 119 1.66 -9.83 24.75
C GLU A 119 0.50 -9.24 23.95
N PRO A 120 -0.50 -10.06 23.54
CA PRO A 120 -1.65 -9.58 22.78
C PRO A 120 -2.47 -8.55 23.58
N PRO A 121 -2.64 -7.31 23.07
CA PRO A 121 -3.51 -6.32 23.70
C PRO A 121 -4.96 -6.82 23.76
N ALA A 122 -5.67 -6.48 24.83
CA ALA A 122 -7.04 -6.95 25.05
C ALA A 122 -7.99 -6.55 23.91
N GLU A 123 -7.86 -5.33 23.37
CA GLU A 123 -8.70 -4.83 22.28
C GLU A 123 -8.34 -5.43 20.90
N ALA A 124 -7.24 -6.20 20.82
CA ALA A 124 -6.64 -6.61 19.56
C ALA A 124 -6.24 -8.09 19.53
N LYS A 125 -6.90 -8.92 20.35
CA LYS A 125 -6.64 -10.37 20.40
C LYS A 125 -6.89 -11.04 19.05
N ASP A 126 -7.92 -10.63 18.32
CA ASP A 126 -8.33 -11.25 17.05
C ASP A 126 -7.32 -11.05 15.92
N MET A 127 -6.54 -9.97 15.97
CA MET A 127 -5.50 -9.68 14.97
C MET A 127 -4.12 -10.20 15.39
N TRP A 128 -3.96 -10.76 16.59
CA TRP A 128 -2.69 -11.31 17.03
C TRP A 128 -2.43 -12.69 16.41
N PRO A 129 -1.18 -13.02 16.01
CA PRO A 129 0.07 -12.24 16.05
C PRO A 129 0.31 -11.37 14.81
N LEU A 130 -0.69 -11.20 13.94
CA LEU A 130 -0.66 -10.46 12.67
C LEU A 130 -0.80 -8.94 12.89
N TRP A 131 0.14 -8.34 13.61
CA TRP A 131 0.08 -6.96 14.08
C TRP A 131 0.32 -5.92 12.97
N ASN A 132 1.51 -5.95 12.35
CA ASN A 132 1.91 -4.98 11.34
C ASN A 132 1.16 -5.20 10.02
N VAL A 133 0.89 -6.45 9.67
CA VAL A 133 0.10 -6.77 8.48
C VAL A 133 -1.36 -6.32 8.62
N ALA A 134 -1.96 -6.37 9.81
CA ALA A 134 -3.32 -5.87 10.03
C ALA A 134 -3.38 -4.35 9.82
N ALA A 135 -2.44 -3.59 10.39
CA ALA A 135 -2.33 -2.14 10.16
C ALA A 135 -2.14 -1.82 8.67
N ALA A 136 -1.24 -2.54 7.99
CA ALA A 136 -1.05 -2.39 6.55
C ALA A 136 -2.35 -2.64 5.78
N MET A 137 -3.06 -3.74 6.07
CA MET A 137 -4.27 -4.15 5.36
C MET A 137 -5.44 -3.18 5.54
N MET A 138 -5.59 -2.59 6.73
CA MET A 138 -6.65 -1.60 7.01
C MET A 138 -6.54 -0.37 6.11
N HIS A 139 -5.33 0.13 5.91
CA HIS A 139 -5.07 1.24 4.99
C HIS A 139 -5.16 0.79 3.53
N THR A 140 -4.42 -0.25 3.15
CA THR A 140 -4.22 -0.61 1.74
C THR A 140 -5.47 -1.14 1.06
N ARG A 141 -6.39 -1.76 1.81
CA ARG A 141 -7.68 -2.21 1.28
C ARG A 141 -8.53 -1.04 0.79
N ILE A 142 -8.62 0.03 1.59
CA ILE A 142 -9.39 1.21 1.24
C ILE A 142 -8.67 1.99 0.13
N TYR A 143 -7.37 2.25 0.31
CA TYR A 143 -6.56 2.94 -0.71
C TYR A 143 -6.65 2.23 -2.08
N GLY A 144 -6.42 0.91 -2.11
CA GLY A 144 -6.41 0.13 -3.34
C GLY A 144 -7.77 0.13 -4.04
N GLY A 145 -8.86 0.08 -3.29
CA GLY A 145 -10.22 0.21 -3.83
C GLY A 145 -10.46 1.59 -4.44
N VAL A 146 -10.09 2.66 -3.74
CA VAL A 146 -10.23 4.04 -4.23
C VAL A 146 -9.33 4.28 -5.46
N PHE A 147 -8.09 3.80 -5.44
CA PHE A 147 -7.17 3.90 -6.58
C PHE A 147 -7.75 3.21 -7.82
N ALA A 148 -8.26 1.98 -7.66
CA ALA A 148 -8.90 1.25 -8.77
C ALA A 148 -10.13 2.00 -9.30
N LEU A 149 -10.98 2.53 -8.43
CA LEU A 149 -12.13 3.34 -8.82
C LEU A 149 -11.68 4.61 -9.57
N ALA A 150 -10.67 5.32 -9.07
CA ALA A 150 -10.13 6.51 -9.72
C ALA A 150 -9.57 6.19 -11.12
N MET A 151 -8.87 5.06 -11.28
CA MET A 151 -8.41 4.57 -12.59
C MET A 151 -9.57 4.31 -13.55
N ILE A 152 -10.65 3.68 -13.08
CA ILE A 152 -11.85 3.42 -13.90
C ILE A 152 -12.51 4.74 -14.30
N LEU A 153 -12.77 5.62 -13.34
CA LEU A 153 -13.42 6.91 -13.57
C LEU A 153 -12.61 7.76 -14.54
N GLN A 154 -11.30 7.90 -14.35
CA GLN A 154 -10.49 8.69 -15.27
C GLN A 154 -10.49 8.13 -16.69
N THR A 155 -10.56 6.80 -16.85
CA THR A 155 -10.60 6.15 -18.15
C THR A 155 -11.92 6.44 -18.85
N ILE A 156 -13.04 6.35 -18.12
CA ILE A 156 -14.39 6.66 -18.65
C ILE A 156 -14.49 8.14 -19.04
N PHE A 157 -14.03 9.03 -18.16
CA PHE A 157 -14.14 10.48 -18.37
C PHE A 157 -13.04 11.05 -19.26
N TRP A 158 -12.03 10.27 -19.67
CA TRP A 158 -10.86 10.74 -20.42
C TRP A 158 -11.20 11.68 -21.59
N PRO A 159 -12.15 11.35 -22.49
CA PRO A 159 -12.46 12.20 -23.65
C PRO A 159 -13.14 13.53 -23.31
N LEU A 160 -13.61 13.71 -22.08
CA LEU A 160 -14.27 14.93 -21.61
C LEU A 160 -13.30 15.91 -20.94
N ILE A 161 -12.15 15.41 -20.50
CA ILE A 161 -11.14 16.17 -19.75
C ILE A 161 -9.86 16.45 -20.57
N HIS A 162 -9.67 15.74 -21.68
CA HIS A 162 -8.57 15.89 -22.64
C HIS A 162 -9.12 15.79 -24.05
#